data_AF-A0A7S2VBM5-F1
#
_entry.id   AF-A0A7S2VBM5-F1
#
_cell.length_a   1.000
_cell.length_b   1.000
_cell.length_c   1.000
_cell.angle_alpha   90.00
_cell.angle_beta   90.00
_cell.angle_gamma   90.00
#
_symmetry.space_group_name_H-M   'P 1'
#
loop_
_entity.id
_entity.type
_entity.pdbx_description
1 polymer ?
#
loop_
_entity_poly.entity_id
_entity_poly.type
_entity_poly.pdbx_seq_one_letter_code
_entity_poly.pdbx_strand_id
1 'polypeptide(L)'
;SQEDPVAETGEMPSLSLQQELTSYPKAIENSWIHEELYQVRNCHEAFARWGVGGGLVYSGLATHITKGREPWTLEHTKTDAEKTEPAEEHVAPHYPPPDGKLTFDLLTNLQRSGTYHAEDQPIHLRVKDDLQEIPSTVSLPKFGGPEQRFCPAAVYEYVDDE
;
A
#
# COMPACT_ATOMS: atom_id res chain seq x y z
N SER A 1 27.69 -10.51 20.88
CA SER A 1 28.27 -10.22 19.55
C SER A 1 27.52 -9.03 19.01
N GLN A 2 28.19 -7.90 18.81
CA GLN A 2 27.59 -6.79 18.07
C GLN A 2 27.52 -7.25 16.62
N GLU A 3 26.31 -7.32 16.06
CA GLU A 3 26.13 -7.55 14.63
C GLU A 3 26.30 -6.20 13.95
N ASP A 4 27.34 -6.09 13.12
CA ASP A 4 27.58 -4.89 12.33
C ASP A 4 26.40 -4.67 11.35
N PRO A 5 26.00 -3.40 11.12
CA PRO A 5 24.90 -3.11 10.20
C PRO A 5 25.23 -3.58 8.78
N VAL A 6 24.22 -4.14 8.10
CA VAL A 6 24.35 -4.69 6.74
C VAL A 6 24.75 -3.60 5.71
N ALA A 7 24.51 -2.32 6.01
CA ALA A 7 25.02 -1.19 5.25
C ALA A 7 25.06 0.10 6.11
N GLU A 8 26.13 0.88 5.99
CA GLU A 8 26.28 2.21 6.62
C GLU A 8 25.92 3.37 5.68
N THR A 9 25.98 3.16 4.36
CA THR A 9 25.61 4.13 3.33
C THR A 9 24.79 3.46 2.21
N GLY A 10 23.91 4.20 1.55
CA GLY A 10 23.15 3.74 0.38
C GLY A 10 23.92 3.81 -0.94
N GLU A 11 25.23 4.04 -0.88
CA GLU A 11 26.08 4.15 -2.07
C GLU A 11 26.34 2.75 -2.64
N MET A 12 25.75 2.46 -3.80
CA MET A 12 26.11 1.25 -4.53
C MET A 12 27.55 1.40 -5.05
N PRO A 13 28.45 0.43 -4.83
CA PRO A 13 29.77 0.46 -5.44
C PRO A 13 29.62 0.59 -6.95
N SER A 14 30.51 1.37 -7.60
CA SER A 14 30.47 1.58 -9.05
C SER A 14 30.62 0.23 -9.76
N LEU A 15 29.48 -0.36 -10.12
CA LEU A 15 29.43 -1.70 -10.67
C LEU A 15 30.12 -1.70 -12.04
N SER A 16 31.18 -2.50 -12.15
CA SER A 16 31.69 -2.96 -13.44
C SER A 16 30.51 -3.54 -14.24
N LEU A 17 30.20 -2.97 -15.41
CA LEU A 17 29.22 -3.43 -16.40
C LEU A 17 28.20 -4.42 -15.82
N GLN A 18 27.15 -3.91 -15.17
CA GLN A 18 25.99 -4.71 -14.79
C GLN A 18 25.51 -5.45 -16.04
N GLN A 19 25.72 -6.77 -16.08
CA GLN A 19 25.05 -7.60 -17.07
C GLN A 19 23.56 -7.53 -16.79
N GLU A 20 22.85 -6.82 -17.65
CA GLU A 20 21.40 -6.76 -17.61
C GLU A 20 20.83 -8.15 -17.91
N LEU A 21 20.06 -8.71 -16.98
CA LEU A 21 19.43 -10.03 -17.10
C LEU A 21 18.22 -9.99 -18.03
N THR A 22 18.44 -9.62 -19.29
CA THR A 22 17.38 -9.45 -20.32
C THR A 22 16.60 -10.74 -20.63
N SER A 23 17.13 -11.92 -20.27
CA SER A 23 16.43 -13.20 -20.39
C SER A 23 15.33 -13.39 -19.34
N TYR A 24 15.43 -12.74 -18.19
CA TYR A 24 14.48 -12.91 -17.08
C TYR A 24 13.06 -12.41 -17.42
N PRO A 25 12.85 -11.17 -17.93
CA PRO A 25 11.51 -10.72 -18.32
C PRO A 25 10.86 -11.64 -19.37
N LYS A 26 11.63 -12.09 -20.36
CA LYS A 26 11.16 -13.02 -21.39
C LYS A 26 10.76 -14.38 -20.80
N ALA A 27 11.49 -14.87 -19.81
CA ALA A 27 11.15 -16.12 -19.14
C ALA A 27 9.81 -15.99 -18.38
N ILE A 28 9.56 -14.85 -17.72
CA ILE A 28 8.29 -14.57 -17.05
C ILE A 28 7.14 -14.48 -18.06
N GLU A 29 7.31 -13.73 -19.15
CA GLU A 29 6.30 -13.58 -20.23
C GLU A 29 5.91 -14.92 -20.86
N ASN A 30 6.86 -15.86 -20.99
CA ASN A 30 6.63 -17.20 -21.54
C ASN A 30 6.24 -18.25 -20.48
N SER A 31 6.02 -17.84 -19.22
CA SER A 31 5.67 -18.76 -18.14
C SER A 31 4.17 -18.78 -17.87
N TRP A 32 3.73 -19.83 -17.18
CA TRP A 32 2.38 -19.93 -16.64
C TRP A 32 1.99 -18.76 -15.73
N ILE A 33 2.97 -18.07 -15.12
CA ILE A 33 2.73 -16.90 -14.26
C ILE A 33 2.12 -15.77 -15.08
N HIS A 34 2.69 -15.48 -16.25
CA HIS A 34 2.14 -14.45 -17.12
C HIS A 34 0.75 -14.85 -17.63
N GLU A 35 0.55 -16.12 -18.02
CA GLU A 35 -0.76 -16.61 -18.44
C GLU A 35 -1.82 -16.46 -17.34
N GLU A 36 -1.50 -16.82 -16.10
CA GLU A 36 -2.39 -16.71 -14.95
C GLU A 36 -2.75 -15.26 -14.63
N LEU A 37 -1.75 -14.37 -14.54
CA LEU A 37 -1.97 -12.96 -14.26
C LEU A 37 -2.73 -12.26 -15.40
N TYR A 38 -2.39 -12.59 -16.66
CA TYR A 38 -3.07 -12.04 -17.83
C TYR A 38 -4.55 -12.44 -17.86
N GLN A 39 -4.88 -13.67 -17.42
CA GLN A 39 -6.26 -14.15 -17.37
C GLN A 39 -7.16 -13.29 -16.46
N VAL A 40 -6.60 -12.77 -15.36
CA VAL A 40 -7.35 -12.01 -14.33
C VAL A 40 -7.08 -10.51 -14.37
N ARG A 41 -6.29 -10.01 -15.32
CA ARG A 41 -5.81 -8.61 -15.39
C ARG A 41 -6.90 -7.53 -15.24
N ASN A 42 -8.12 -7.83 -15.68
CA ASN A 42 -9.24 -6.88 -15.66
C ASN A 42 -10.12 -7.01 -14.40
N CYS A 43 -9.91 -8.02 -13.55
CA CYS A 43 -10.82 -8.31 -12.44
C CYS A 43 -10.80 -7.17 -11.40
N HIS A 44 -9.61 -6.77 -10.92
CA HIS A 44 -9.49 -5.72 -9.91
C HIS A 44 -10.04 -4.37 -10.40
N GLU A 45 -9.69 -3.97 -11.63
CA GLU A 45 -10.16 -2.71 -12.20
C GLU A 45 -11.68 -2.72 -12.48
N ALA A 46 -12.29 -3.89 -12.74
CA ALA A 46 -13.74 -4.01 -12.83
C ALA A 46 -14.43 -3.68 -11.50
N PHE A 47 -13.86 -4.06 -10.35
CA PHE A 47 -14.37 -3.66 -9.03
C PHE A 47 -14.21 -2.15 -8.80
N ALA A 48 -13.09 -1.58 -9.21
CA ALA A 48 -12.86 -0.14 -9.08
C ALA A 48 -13.85 0.68 -9.94
N ARG A 49 -14.14 0.23 -11.17
CA ARG A 49 -15.00 0.97 -12.12
C ARG A 49 -16.50 0.77 -11.92
N TRP A 50 -16.92 -0.44 -11.56
CA TRP A 50 -18.34 -0.82 -11.53
C TRP A 50 -18.82 -1.27 -10.15
N GLY A 51 -17.99 -1.06 -9.11
CA GLY A 51 -18.29 -1.46 -7.74
C GLY A 51 -18.37 -2.97 -7.56
N VAL A 52 -18.80 -3.39 -6.36
CA VAL A 52 -18.84 -4.81 -5.98
C VAL A 52 -19.72 -5.64 -6.93
N GLY A 53 -20.92 -5.15 -7.28
CA GLY A 53 -21.86 -5.88 -8.12
C GLY A 53 -21.35 -6.07 -9.56
N GLY A 54 -20.94 -4.98 -10.22
CA GLY A 54 -20.42 -5.05 -11.58
C GLY A 54 -19.08 -5.76 -11.68
N GLY A 55 -18.18 -5.51 -10.71
CA GLY A 55 -16.90 -6.19 -10.59
C GLY A 55 -17.05 -7.71 -10.44
N LEU A 56 -18.02 -8.17 -9.64
CA LEU A 56 -18.29 -9.60 -9.46
C LEU A 56 -18.81 -10.26 -10.75
N VAL A 57 -19.79 -9.65 -11.41
CA VAL A 57 -20.34 -10.17 -12.68
C VAL A 57 -19.25 -10.23 -13.75
N TYR A 58 -18.48 -9.16 -13.90
CA TYR A 58 -17.41 -9.10 -14.87
C TYR A 58 -16.30 -10.11 -14.57
N SER A 59 -15.85 -10.19 -13.31
CA SER A 59 -14.80 -11.16 -12.91
C SER A 59 -15.28 -12.60 -13.10
N GLY A 60 -16.56 -12.90 -12.81
CA GLY A 60 -17.13 -14.21 -13.07
C GLY A 60 -17.10 -14.57 -14.57
N LEU A 61 -17.49 -13.64 -15.44
CA LEU A 61 -17.40 -13.79 -16.89
C LEU A 61 -15.94 -13.96 -17.34
N ALA A 62 -15.06 -13.08 -16.88
CA ALA A 62 -13.65 -13.02 -17.24
C ALA A 62 -12.91 -14.31 -16.86
N THR A 63 -13.12 -14.79 -15.64
CA THR A 63 -12.40 -15.96 -15.09
C THR A 63 -13.01 -17.28 -15.56
N HIS A 64 -14.33 -17.42 -15.63
CA HIS A 64 -14.98 -18.70 -15.92
C HIS A 64 -15.36 -18.93 -17.39
N ILE A 65 -15.62 -17.86 -18.15
CA ILE A 65 -16.17 -17.97 -19.52
C ILE A 65 -15.13 -17.57 -20.56
N THR A 66 -14.67 -16.32 -20.54
CA THR A 66 -13.73 -15.79 -21.54
C THR A 66 -12.28 -16.22 -21.26
N LYS A 67 -11.96 -16.51 -19.99
CA LYS A 67 -10.61 -16.86 -19.52
C LYS A 67 -9.58 -15.80 -19.93
N GLY A 68 -9.91 -14.53 -19.75
CA GLY A 68 -9.01 -13.43 -20.06
C GLY A 68 -8.78 -13.14 -21.55
N ARG A 69 -9.57 -13.74 -22.45
CA ARG A 69 -9.44 -13.57 -23.91
C ARG A 69 -10.09 -12.30 -24.44
N GLU A 70 -10.42 -11.35 -23.58
CA GLU A 70 -10.94 -10.05 -23.99
C GLU A 70 -9.89 -9.30 -24.82
N PRO A 71 -10.26 -8.65 -25.94
CA PRO A 71 -9.33 -7.87 -26.76
C PRO A 71 -9.02 -6.48 -26.17
N TRP A 72 -9.14 -6.32 -24.84
CA TRP A 72 -8.86 -5.06 -24.14
C TRP A 72 -8.24 -5.32 -22.75
N THR A 73 -7.63 -4.28 -22.20
CA THR A 73 -7.16 -4.22 -20.81
C THR A 73 -7.74 -2.97 -20.16
N LEU A 74 -8.36 -3.13 -19.00
CA LEU A 74 -8.85 -2.00 -18.22
C LEU A 74 -7.66 -1.32 -17.52
N GLU A 75 -7.49 -0.02 -17.76
CA GLU A 75 -6.38 0.75 -17.20
C GLU A 75 -6.73 1.42 -15.88
N HIS A 76 -5.79 1.46 -14.95
CA HIS A 76 -5.89 2.32 -13.77
C HIS A 76 -5.68 3.78 -14.18
N THR A 77 -6.64 4.65 -13.87
CA THR A 77 -6.62 6.07 -14.28
C THR A 77 -6.07 7.03 -13.22
N LYS A 78 -6.04 6.59 -11.96
CA LYS A 78 -5.56 7.36 -10.80
C LYS A 78 -4.68 6.47 -9.93
N THR A 79 -3.64 7.06 -9.36
CA THR A 79 -2.88 6.42 -8.28
C THR A 79 -3.75 6.25 -7.04
N ASP A 80 -3.36 5.35 -6.13
CA ASP A 80 -4.12 5.15 -4.88
C ASP A 80 -4.13 6.40 -3.99
N ALA A 81 -3.04 7.18 -3.99
CA ALA A 81 -2.97 8.46 -3.29
C ALA A 81 -4.00 9.47 -3.82
N GLU A 82 -4.15 9.57 -5.15
CA GLU A 82 -5.10 10.48 -5.82
C GLU A 82 -6.58 10.09 -5.66
N LYS A 83 -6.87 8.90 -5.13
CA LYS A 83 -8.24 8.46 -4.80
C LYS A 83 -8.71 8.98 -3.44
N THR A 84 -7.83 9.60 -2.64
CA THR A 84 -8.21 10.17 -1.36
C THR A 84 -8.94 11.49 -1.59
N GLU A 85 -10.22 11.53 -1.21
CA GLU A 85 -11.08 12.71 -1.32
C GLU A 85 -11.03 13.55 -0.02
N PRO A 86 -11.32 14.87 -0.09
CA PRO A 86 -11.35 15.73 1.08
C PRO A 86 -12.30 15.21 2.17
N ALA A 87 -11.92 15.36 3.44
CA ALA A 87 -12.69 14.83 4.56
C ALA A 87 -14.10 15.44 4.65
N GLU A 88 -14.29 16.67 4.19
CA GLU A 88 -15.57 17.37 4.15
C GLU A 88 -16.60 16.74 3.19
N GLU A 89 -16.14 15.96 2.21
CA GLU A 89 -17.01 15.24 1.25
C GLU A 89 -17.55 13.92 1.82
N HIS A 90 -17.15 13.56 3.04
CA HIS A 90 -17.49 12.29 3.67
C HIS A 90 -18.06 12.43 5.08
N VAL A 91 -18.78 11.40 5.50
CA VAL A 91 -19.22 11.24 6.89
C VAL A 91 -18.19 10.41 7.63
N ALA A 92 -17.72 10.90 8.77
CA ALA A 92 -16.79 10.16 9.62
C ALA A 92 -17.41 8.81 10.05
N PRO A 93 -16.76 7.67 9.75
CA PRO A 93 -17.29 6.37 10.14
C PRO A 93 -17.24 6.20 11.66
N HIS A 94 -18.29 5.59 12.23
CA HIS A 94 -18.31 5.20 13.63
C HIS A 94 -17.78 3.77 13.78
N TYR A 95 -16.62 3.64 14.42
CA TYR A 95 -16.08 2.35 14.84
C TYR A 95 -16.38 2.13 16.32
N PRO A 96 -17.02 1.01 16.72
CA PRO A 96 -17.27 0.73 18.12
C PRO A 96 -15.95 0.46 18.86
N PRO A 97 -15.86 0.77 20.16
CA PRO A 97 -14.71 0.40 20.98
C PRO A 97 -14.44 -1.11 20.96
N PRO A 98 -13.16 -1.54 21.08
CA PRO A 98 -12.82 -2.95 21.12
C PRO A 98 -13.40 -3.65 22.36
N ASP A 99 -13.82 -4.91 22.22
CA ASP A 99 -14.46 -5.70 23.28
C ASP A 99 -13.48 -6.57 24.10
N GLY A 100 -12.20 -6.61 23.69
CA GLY A 100 -11.14 -7.38 24.31
C GLY A 100 -11.24 -8.90 24.12
N LYS A 101 -12.17 -9.37 23.29
CA LYS A 101 -12.42 -10.81 23.02
C LYS A 101 -12.32 -11.14 21.53
N LEU A 102 -13.11 -10.46 20.71
CA LEU A 102 -13.11 -10.57 19.25
C LEU A 102 -12.38 -9.37 18.63
N THR A 103 -12.49 -8.19 19.24
CA THR A 103 -11.87 -6.96 18.79
C THR A 103 -10.92 -6.41 19.86
N PHE A 104 -9.78 -5.87 19.44
CA PHE A 104 -8.71 -5.40 20.31
C PHE A 104 -8.28 -4.01 19.89
N ASP A 105 -7.74 -3.23 20.82
CA ASP A 105 -7.11 -1.96 20.48
C ASP A 105 -5.82 -2.18 19.69
N LEU A 106 -5.38 -1.11 19.02
CA LEU A 106 -4.26 -1.15 18.09
C LEU A 106 -2.93 -1.48 18.77
N LEU A 107 -2.70 -0.97 19.99
CA LEU A 107 -1.46 -1.19 20.73
C LEU A 107 -1.35 -2.64 21.22
N THR A 108 -2.45 -3.22 21.71
CA THR A 108 -2.52 -4.65 22.05
C THR A 108 -2.20 -5.52 20.82
N ASN A 109 -2.70 -5.15 19.64
CA ASN A 109 -2.38 -5.88 18.40
C ASN A 109 -0.92 -5.71 17.97
N LEU A 110 -0.38 -4.49 18.08
CA LEU A 110 1.02 -4.22 17.79
C LEU A 110 1.96 -5.02 18.71
N GLN A 111 1.65 -5.11 20.00
CA GLN A 111 2.43 -5.94 20.92
C GLN A 111 2.42 -7.42 20.51
N ARG A 112 1.30 -7.92 19.98
CA ARG A 112 1.16 -9.31 19.53
C ARG A 112 1.90 -9.62 18.24
N SER A 113 2.22 -8.63 17.41
CA SER A 113 3.03 -8.86 16.21
C SER A 113 4.49 -9.18 16.55
N GLY A 114 4.94 -8.87 17.78
CA GLY A 114 6.33 -9.03 18.20
C GLY A 114 7.29 -8.05 17.51
N THR A 115 6.76 -7.01 16.87
CA THR A 115 7.57 -5.99 16.18
C THR A 115 8.33 -5.15 17.20
N TYR A 116 9.65 -5.03 17.02
CA TYR A 116 10.53 -4.22 17.86
C TYR A 116 11.66 -3.61 17.01
N HIS A 117 12.04 -2.38 17.33
CA HIS A 117 13.20 -1.69 16.78
C HIS A 117 13.99 -1.13 17.96
N ALA A 118 15.32 -1.08 17.85
CA ALA A 118 16.13 -0.43 18.88
C ALA A 118 15.88 1.08 18.86
N GLU A 119 15.80 1.69 20.04
CA GLU A 119 15.42 3.10 20.22
C GLU A 119 16.44 4.08 19.62
N ASP A 120 17.69 3.65 19.45
CA ASP A 120 18.82 4.43 18.93
C ASP A 120 18.99 4.34 17.41
N GLN A 121 18.04 3.72 16.70
CA GLN A 121 18.04 3.66 15.24
C GLN A 121 17.41 4.91 14.63
N PRO A 122 17.96 5.42 13.50
CA PRO A 122 17.34 6.53 12.78
C PRO A 122 15.95 6.14 12.27
N ILE A 123 15.01 7.11 12.29
CA ILE A 123 13.65 6.91 11.80
C ILE A 123 13.71 6.56 10.30
N HIS A 124 13.09 5.43 9.94
CA HIS A 124 13.07 4.91 8.58
C HIS A 124 11.86 5.41 7.76
N LEU A 125 10.81 5.90 8.42
CA LEU A 125 9.70 6.61 7.78
C LEU A 125 10.03 8.10 7.74
N ARG A 126 10.56 8.54 6.61
CA ARG A 126 11.03 9.92 6.42
C ARG A 126 10.06 10.71 5.58
N VAL A 127 9.64 11.86 6.09
CA VAL A 127 9.01 12.91 5.27
C VAL A 127 10.13 13.61 4.52
N LYS A 128 9.93 13.89 3.23
CA LYS A 128 10.93 14.64 2.45
C LYS A 128 11.12 16.03 3.06
N ASP A 129 12.35 16.53 3.02
CA ASP A 129 12.69 17.82 3.64
C ASP A 129 11.85 18.99 3.10
N ASP A 130 11.50 18.95 1.81
CA ASP A 130 10.65 19.94 1.15
C ASP A 130 9.14 19.80 1.45
N LEU A 131 8.74 18.72 2.13
CA LEU A 131 7.34 18.38 2.43
C LEU A 131 7.04 18.25 3.93
N GLN A 132 7.95 18.68 4.81
CA GLN A 132 7.79 18.54 6.27
C GLN A 132 6.53 19.21 6.82
N GLU A 133 6.07 20.29 6.19
CA GLU A 133 4.86 21.04 6.57
C GLU A 133 3.56 20.43 6.02
N ILE A 134 3.63 19.51 5.04
CA ILE A 134 2.43 18.97 4.37
C ILE A 134 1.50 18.19 5.32
N PRO A 135 1.99 17.38 6.27
CA PRO A 135 1.13 16.75 7.26
C PRO A 135 0.22 17.75 7.99
N SER A 136 0.80 18.79 8.60
CA SER A 136 0.07 19.78 9.42
C SER A 136 -0.74 20.76 8.58
N THR A 137 -0.26 21.16 7.41
CA THR A 137 -0.90 22.22 6.58
C THR A 137 -1.88 21.69 5.54
N VAL A 138 -1.80 20.40 5.18
CA VAL A 138 -2.65 19.79 4.14
C VAL A 138 -3.29 18.49 4.63
N SER A 139 -2.50 17.50 5.05
CA SER A 139 -3.01 16.15 5.33
C SER A 139 -4.07 16.17 6.43
N LEU A 140 -3.77 16.78 7.57
CA LEU A 140 -4.71 16.93 8.68
C LEU A 140 -5.92 17.83 8.32
N PRO A 141 -5.75 19.10 7.92
CA PRO A 141 -6.89 20.00 7.72
C PRO A 141 -7.78 19.66 6.53
N LYS A 142 -7.22 19.14 5.42
CA LYS A 142 -7.99 18.84 4.20
C LYS A 142 -8.50 17.40 4.16
N PHE A 143 -7.68 16.44 4.56
CA PHE A 143 -7.97 15.01 4.42
C PHE A 143 -8.23 14.31 5.76
N GLY A 144 -8.14 15.04 6.89
CA GLY A 144 -8.42 14.50 8.22
C GLY A 144 -7.32 13.58 8.76
N GLY A 145 -6.08 13.71 8.27
CA GLY A 145 -4.92 12.95 8.73
C GLY A 145 -5.06 11.44 8.49
N PRO A 146 -5.27 10.98 7.24
CA PRO A 146 -5.52 9.57 6.92
C PRO A 146 -4.42 8.62 7.42
N GLU A 147 -3.17 9.08 7.56
CA GLU A 147 -2.03 8.34 8.09
C GLU A 147 -2.20 7.85 9.52
N GLN A 148 -3.00 8.54 10.34
CA GLN A 148 -3.36 8.06 11.68
C GLN A 148 -4.31 6.85 11.63
N ARG A 149 -4.93 6.59 10.48
CA ARG A 149 -5.98 5.57 10.30
C ARG A 149 -5.55 4.42 9.40
N PHE A 150 -4.84 4.69 8.30
CA PHE A 150 -4.33 3.62 7.44
C PHE A 150 -3.12 2.91 8.05
N CYS A 151 -2.41 3.54 9.00
CA CYS A 151 -1.28 2.92 9.67
C CYS A 151 -1.76 1.84 10.65
N PRO A 152 -1.42 0.56 10.42
CA PRO A 152 -1.85 -0.54 11.29
C PRO A 152 -1.04 -0.62 12.61
N ALA A 153 -0.17 0.35 12.87
CA ALA A 153 0.79 0.33 13.97
C ALA A 153 0.85 1.65 14.76
N ALA A 154 -0.07 2.59 14.53
CA ALA A 154 -0.13 3.89 15.22
C ALA A 154 1.19 4.69 15.19
N VAL A 155 1.94 4.62 14.09
CA VAL A 155 3.25 5.29 13.98
C VAL A 155 3.12 6.80 13.78
N TYR A 156 2.03 7.25 13.14
CA TYR A 156 1.78 8.66 12.88
C TYR A 156 0.78 9.21 13.88
N GLU A 157 1.17 10.27 14.57
CA GLU A 157 0.33 10.98 15.54
C GLU A 157 0.52 12.49 15.37
N TYR A 158 -0.58 13.24 15.38
CA TYR A 158 -0.56 14.69 15.50
C TYR A 158 -0.72 15.03 16.97
N VAL A 159 0.30 15.65 17.55
CA VAL A 159 0.30 16.14 18.93
C VAL A 159 0.01 17.64 18.94
N ASP A 160 -0.77 18.09 19.91
CA ASP A 160 -1.00 19.53 20.11
C ASP A 160 0.30 20.17 20.64
N ASP A 161 0.63 21.37 20.14
CA ASP A 161 1.69 22.18 20.72
C ASP A 161 1.23 22.66 22.11
N GLU A 162 1.99 22.34 23.17
CA GLU A 162 1.74 22.80 24.55
C GLU A 162 1.72 24.34 24.69
#